data_AF-A0A953KER4-F1
#
_entry.id   AF-A0A953KER4-F1
#
_cell.length_a   1.000
_cell.length_b   1.000
_cell.length_c   1.000
_cell.angle_alpha   90.00
_cell.angle_beta   90.00
_cell.angle_gamma   90.00
#
_symmetry.space_group_name_H-M   'P 1'
#
loop_
_entity.id
_entity.type
_entity.pdbx_description
1 polymer ?
#
loop_
_entity_poly.entity_id
_entity_poly.type
_entity_poly.pdbx_seq_one_letter_code
_entity_poly.pdbx_strand_id
1 'polypeptide(L)'
;MRQIALVLLTLVVAQSVAHAATRKDALRPSCVEQVQDCFGSSGNQRAECFYAAATSPGCETTALGKLTYKRWAMSPIRLPGHEAAPAFLGPQLVDGACIENFDSQMYGALNEGALTADVAKNLDAKLDQCKQLDQDFEIPRP
;
A
#
# COMPACT_ATOMS: atom_id res chain seq x y z
N MET A 1 41.29 -23.25 -58.92
CA MET A 1 41.17 -24.08 -57.70
C MET A 1 41.86 -23.38 -56.55
N ARG A 2 41.09 -22.83 -55.60
CA ARG A 2 41.36 -22.75 -54.15
C ARG A 2 40.62 -21.57 -53.52
N GLN A 3 40.01 -21.87 -52.36
CA GLN A 3 39.60 -20.96 -51.29
C GLN A 3 38.28 -20.19 -51.48
N ILE A 4 37.16 -20.93 -51.34
CA ILE A 4 35.91 -20.38 -50.79
C ILE A 4 35.46 -21.36 -49.71
N ALA A 5 36.11 -21.29 -48.55
CA ALA A 5 35.76 -22.09 -47.39
C ALA A 5 36.20 -21.33 -46.15
N LEU A 6 35.51 -20.26 -45.83
CA LEU A 6 35.49 -19.65 -44.50
C LEU A 6 34.29 -18.69 -44.48
N VAL A 7 33.80 -18.35 -43.30
CA VAL A 7 32.63 -17.49 -43.06
C VAL A 7 31.27 -18.20 -43.15
N LEU A 8 31.07 -19.23 -42.34
CA LEU A 8 29.72 -19.68 -41.96
C LEU A 8 29.77 -20.46 -40.63
N LEU A 9 30.41 -19.89 -39.61
CA LEU A 9 30.51 -20.59 -38.31
C LEU A 9 30.77 -19.69 -37.10
N THR A 10 30.15 -18.51 -37.00
CA THR A 10 30.15 -17.73 -35.74
C THR A 10 28.93 -16.82 -35.65
N LEU A 11 27.75 -17.37 -35.40
CA LEU A 11 26.60 -16.60 -34.91
C LEU A 11 25.62 -17.50 -34.16
N VAL A 12 26.13 -18.18 -33.14
CA VAL A 12 25.32 -18.73 -32.06
C VAL A 12 25.98 -18.26 -30.77
N VAL A 13 25.18 -17.98 -29.74
CA VAL A 13 25.57 -17.45 -28.42
C VAL A 13 25.63 -15.93 -28.31
N ALA A 14 24.48 -15.26 -28.48
CA ALA A 14 24.25 -13.94 -27.87
C ALA A 14 22.75 -13.70 -27.59
N GLN A 15 22.05 -14.65 -26.96
CA GLN A 15 20.67 -14.45 -26.49
C GLN A 15 20.41 -15.17 -25.17
N SER A 16 21.13 -14.80 -24.11
CA SER A 16 20.87 -15.40 -22.78
C SER A 16 20.89 -14.41 -21.62
N VAL A 17 21.02 -13.11 -21.86
CA VAL A 17 21.17 -12.11 -20.77
C VAL A 17 20.07 -11.05 -20.84
N ALA A 18 18.81 -11.46 -20.87
CA ALA A 18 17.68 -10.53 -20.75
C ALA A 18 16.45 -11.08 -20.01
N HIS A 19 16.46 -12.34 -19.54
CA HIS A 19 15.28 -13.00 -18.96
C HIS A 19 15.39 -13.34 -17.47
N ALA A 20 16.50 -13.00 -16.80
CA ALA A 20 16.67 -13.28 -15.37
C ALA A 20 16.28 -12.11 -14.45
N ALA A 21 16.20 -10.89 -14.96
CA ALA A 21 15.87 -9.70 -14.17
C ALA A 21 14.34 -9.49 -13.97
N THR A 22 13.49 -10.14 -14.77
CA THR A 22 12.03 -9.88 -14.77
C THR A 22 11.21 -10.79 -13.85
N ARG A 23 11.80 -11.84 -13.24
CA ARG A 23 11.02 -12.78 -12.39
C ARG A 23 10.81 -12.33 -10.95
N LYS A 24 11.68 -11.48 -10.38
CA LYS A 24 11.49 -10.99 -9.01
C LYS A 24 10.44 -9.88 -8.89
N ASP A 25 10.15 -9.17 -9.97
CA ASP A 25 9.08 -8.15 -9.99
C ASP A 25 7.69 -8.73 -10.29
N ALA A 26 7.61 -9.94 -10.86
CA ALA A 26 6.35 -10.57 -11.28
C ALA A 26 5.50 -11.15 -10.12
N LEU A 27 6.01 -11.13 -8.88
CA LEU A 27 5.34 -11.72 -7.70
C LEU A 27 5.04 -10.70 -6.59
N ARG A 28 5.25 -9.39 -6.83
CA ARG A 28 4.86 -8.39 -5.84
C ARG A 28 3.35 -8.21 -5.89
N PRO A 29 2.62 -8.39 -4.78
CA PRO A 29 1.19 -8.12 -4.73
C PRO A 29 0.95 -6.65 -5.07
N SER A 30 -0.14 -6.38 -5.79
CA SER A 30 -0.59 -5.02 -6.06
C SER A 30 -0.86 -4.27 -4.77
N CYS A 31 -0.81 -2.93 -4.79
CA CYS A 31 -1.17 -2.11 -3.63
C CYS A 31 -2.60 -2.41 -3.13
N VAL A 32 -3.52 -2.75 -4.04
CA VAL A 32 -4.88 -3.18 -3.69
C VAL A 32 -4.88 -4.47 -2.87
N GLU A 33 -4.20 -5.51 -3.35
CA GLU A 33 -4.10 -6.81 -2.66
C GLU A 33 -3.43 -6.66 -1.28
N GLN A 34 -2.33 -5.91 -1.20
CA GLN A 34 -1.63 -5.67 0.06
C GLN A 34 -2.52 -5.00 1.12
N VAL A 35 -3.33 -4.02 0.69
CA VAL A 35 -4.24 -3.31 1.60
C VAL A 35 -5.45 -4.17 1.95
N GLN A 36 -5.97 -4.98 1.02
CA GLN A 36 -7.05 -5.92 1.27
C GLN A 36 -6.65 -6.96 2.33
N ASP A 37 -5.44 -7.50 2.26
CA ASP A 37 -4.92 -8.48 3.21
C ASP A 37 -4.91 -7.93 4.65
N CYS A 38 -4.69 -6.63 4.82
CA CYS A 38 -4.71 -6.01 6.15
C CYS A 38 -6.05 -6.10 6.88
N PHE A 39 -7.17 -6.18 6.16
CA PHE A 39 -8.49 -6.34 6.79
C PHE A 39 -8.67 -7.70 7.46
N GLY A 40 -7.88 -8.71 7.09
CA GLY A 40 -7.83 -10.01 7.77
C GLY A 40 -7.16 -9.96 9.14
N SER A 41 -6.36 -8.93 9.42
CA SER A 41 -5.68 -8.72 10.70
C SER A 41 -6.60 -8.06 11.73
N SER A 42 -6.29 -8.17 13.01
CA SER A 42 -7.04 -7.54 14.11
C SER A 42 -6.16 -6.58 14.93
N GLY A 43 -6.80 -5.60 15.58
CA GLY A 43 -6.15 -4.69 16.53
C GLY A 43 -4.85 -4.07 16.00
N ASN A 44 -3.78 -4.21 16.78
CA ASN A 44 -2.44 -3.67 16.47
C ASN A 44 -1.86 -4.22 15.16
N GLN A 45 -2.06 -5.50 14.88
CA GLN A 45 -1.53 -6.14 13.67
C GLN A 45 -2.14 -5.52 12.41
N ARG A 46 -3.41 -5.09 12.47
CA ARG A 46 -4.04 -4.38 11.35
C ARG A 46 -3.40 -3.02 11.11
N ALA A 47 -3.15 -2.25 12.17
CA ALA A 47 -2.50 -0.94 12.05
C ALA A 47 -1.08 -1.08 11.47
N GLU A 48 -0.29 -2.03 11.98
CA GLU A 48 1.05 -2.33 11.45
C GLU A 48 1.00 -2.76 9.98
N CYS A 49 0.04 -3.61 9.61
CA CYS A 49 -0.15 -4.01 8.22
C CYS A 49 -0.45 -2.81 7.32
N PHE A 50 -1.35 -1.90 7.73
CA PHE A 50 -1.65 -0.71 6.93
C PHE A 50 -0.42 0.18 6.74
N TYR A 51 0.41 0.37 7.77
CA TYR A 51 1.67 1.09 7.63
C TYR A 51 2.62 0.41 6.64
N ALA A 52 2.82 -0.90 6.78
CA ALA A 52 3.70 -1.68 5.91
C ALA A 52 3.22 -1.67 4.45
N ALA A 53 1.92 -1.84 4.22
CA ALA A 53 1.31 -1.76 2.90
C ALA A 53 1.48 -0.37 2.30
N ALA A 54 1.16 0.68 3.06
CA ALA A 54 1.20 2.07 2.59
C ALA A 54 2.62 2.55 2.27
N THR A 55 3.64 2.07 2.98
CA THR A 55 5.05 2.42 2.76
C THR A 55 5.76 1.44 1.81
N SER A 56 5.05 0.45 1.28
CA SER A 56 5.65 -0.51 0.36
C SER A 56 5.96 0.14 -1.00
N PRO A 57 7.08 -0.25 -1.65
CA PRO A 57 7.35 0.22 -3.01
C PRO A 57 6.24 -0.23 -3.96
N GLY A 58 5.68 0.72 -4.70
CA GLY A 58 4.51 0.50 -5.57
C GLY A 58 3.16 0.90 -4.94
N CYS A 59 3.11 1.14 -3.64
CA CYS A 59 1.92 1.65 -2.96
C CYS A 59 2.11 3.08 -2.45
N GLU A 60 3.30 3.44 -1.94
CA GLU A 60 3.61 4.74 -1.31
C GLU A 60 3.25 5.99 -2.13
N THR A 61 3.37 5.92 -3.46
CA THR A 61 3.09 7.06 -4.35
C THR A 61 1.63 7.10 -4.84
N THR A 62 0.86 6.05 -4.59
CA THR A 62 -0.52 5.90 -5.09
C THR A 62 -1.53 6.63 -4.19
N ALA A 63 -2.70 6.94 -4.73
CA ALA A 63 -3.80 7.50 -3.94
C ALA A 63 -4.25 6.55 -2.82
N LEU A 64 -4.26 5.24 -3.11
CA LEU A 64 -4.58 4.21 -2.13
C LEU A 64 -3.54 4.15 -1.02
N GLY A 65 -2.24 4.20 -1.34
CA GLY A 65 -1.18 4.22 -0.34
C GLY A 65 -1.26 5.43 0.58
N LYS A 66 -1.53 6.62 0.03
CA LYS A 66 -1.76 7.84 0.83
C LYS A 66 -2.96 7.71 1.77
N LEU A 67 -4.09 7.22 1.26
CA LEU A 67 -5.30 6.98 2.07
C LEU A 67 -5.01 5.94 3.18
N THR A 68 -4.31 4.86 2.83
CA THR A 68 -3.93 3.79 3.76
C THR A 68 -3.00 4.31 4.85
N TYR A 69 -2.02 5.14 4.48
CA TYR A 69 -1.12 5.79 5.43
C TYR A 69 -1.88 6.69 6.40
N LYS A 70 -2.78 7.55 5.87
CA LYS A 70 -3.64 8.40 6.69
C LYS A 70 -4.49 7.57 7.65
N ARG A 71 -5.06 6.46 7.18
CA ARG A 71 -5.83 5.53 8.00
C ARG A 71 -4.99 4.91 9.10
N TRP A 72 -3.76 4.49 8.82
CA TRP A 72 -2.83 4.01 9.85
C TRP A 72 -2.59 5.09 10.92
N ALA A 73 -2.29 6.33 10.52
CA ALA A 73 -2.05 7.45 11.44
C ALA A 73 -3.27 7.77 12.32
N MET A 74 -4.46 7.48 11.83
CA MET A 74 -5.74 7.60 12.55
C MET A 74 -6.14 6.34 13.30
N SER A 75 -5.25 5.36 13.51
CA SER A 75 -5.63 4.17 14.28
C SER A 75 -5.90 4.54 15.75
N PRO A 76 -7.04 4.13 16.34
CA PRO A 76 -7.40 4.48 17.70
C PRO A 76 -6.62 3.66 18.75
N ILE A 77 -5.59 2.91 18.35
CA ILE A 77 -4.89 1.99 19.25
C ILE A 77 -3.56 2.59 19.68
N ARG A 78 -3.29 2.56 20.99
CA ARG A 78 -1.97 2.82 21.53
C ARG A 78 -1.12 1.56 21.38
N LEU A 79 -0.16 1.58 20.47
CA LEU A 79 0.83 0.51 20.35
C LEU A 79 1.72 0.55 21.61
N PRO A 80 1.82 -0.55 22.39
CA PRO A 80 2.75 -0.62 23.51
C PRO A 80 4.18 -0.81 22.98
N GLY A 81 5.05 0.17 23.23
CA GLY A 81 6.47 0.09 22.89
C GLY A 81 6.87 0.84 21.60
N HIS A 82 8.19 1.01 21.43
CA HIS A 82 8.81 1.82 20.37
C HIS A 82 9.00 1.10 19.02
N GLU A 83 8.57 -0.16 18.88
CA GLU A 83 8.89 -0.98 17.69
C GLU A 83 7.82 -0.95 16.59
N ALA A 84 6.58 -0.55 16.90
CA ALA A 84 5.55 -0.36 15.91
C ALA A 84 5.41 1.13 15.59
N ALA A 85 5.29 1.50 14.31
CA ALA A 85 5.10 2.89 13.93
C ALA A 85 3.86 3.42 14.69
N PRO A 86 4.02 4.36 15.64
CA PRO A 86 2.96 4.74 16.55
C PRO A 86 1.83 5.37 15.73
N ALA A 87 0.60 4.86 15.89
CA ALA A 87 -0.56 5.56 15.36
C ALA A 87 -0.55 6.99 15.91
N PHE A 88 -0.52 7.98 15.02
CA PHE A 88 -0.14 9.35 15.35
C PHE A 88 -1.14 10.02 16.31
N LEU A 89 -2.43 9.70 16.20
CA LEU A 89 -3.49 10.41 16.93
C LEU A 89 -4.04 9.63 18.15
N GLY A 90 -4.06 8.29 18.11
CA GLY A 90 -4.55 7.45 19.22
C GLY A 90 -6.05 7.62 19.56
N PRO A 91 -6.58 6.89 20.57
CA PRO A 91 -8.02 6.80 20.83
C PRO A 91 -8.67 8.07 21.36
N GLN A 92 -7.88 9.04 21.85
CA GLN A 92 -8.43 10.28 22.40
C GLN A 92 -8.81 11.29 21.32
N LEU A 93 -8.27 11.11 20.11
CA LEU A 93 -8.41 12.06 19.02
C LEU A 93 -9.17 11.46 17.83
N VAL A 94 -9.48 10.17 17.88
CA VAL A 94 -10.13 9.43 16.80
C VAL A 94 -11.27 8.58 17.34
N ASP A 95 -12.44 8.70 16.70
CA ASP A 95 -13.60 7.87 16.97
C ASP A 95 -13.40 6.46 16.38
N GLY A 96 -13.28 5.47 17.27
CA GLY A 96 -13.11 4.07 16.89
C GLY A 96 -14.27 3.50 16.08
N ALA A 97 -15.52 3.87 16.40
CA ALA A 97 -16.70 3.39 15.66
C ALA A 97 -16.75 4.02 14.26
N CYS A 98 -16.35 5.29 14.14
CA CYS A 98 -16.19 5.92 12.83
C CYS A 98 -15.14 5.20 11.98
N ILE A 99 -14.00 4.84 12.59
CA ILE A 99 -12.93 4.11 11.93
C ILE A 99 -13.38 2.71 11.46
N GLU A 100 -14.15 1.98 12.26
CA GLU A 100 -14.70 0.68 11.86
C GLU A 100 -15.67 0.80 10.67
N ASN A 101 -16.50 1.83 10.66
CA ASN A 101 -17.38 2.13 9.53
C ASN A 101 -16.60 2.58 8.28
N PHE A 102 -15.53 3.35 8.45
CA PHE A 102 -14.60 3.70 7.37
C PHE A 102 -13.94 2.44 6.80
N ASP A 103 -13.41 1.56 7.64
CA ASP A 103 -12.75 0.31 7.25
C ASP A 103 -13.69 -0.56 6.40
N SER A 104 -14.96 -0.67 6.81
CA SER A 104 -15.98 -1.41 6.07
C SER A 104 -16.23 -0.84 4.67
N GLN A 105 -16.29 0.48 4.54
CA GLN A 105 -16.49 1.16 3.24
C GLN A 105 -15.27 1.05 2.33
N MET A 106 -14.06 1.20 2.90
CA MET A 106 -12.82 1.05 2.16
C MET A 106 -12.65 -0.38 1.65
N TYR A 107 -12.93 -1.39 2.48
CA TYR A 107 -12.90 -2.80 2.09
C TYR A 107 -13.90 -3.13 0.98
N GLY A 108 -15.14 -2.60 1.07
CA GLY A 108 -16.13 -2.72 0.01
C GLY A 108 -15.64 -2.13 -1.32
N ALA A 109 -15.12 -0.90 -1.29
CA ALA A 109 -14.60 -0.23 -2.49
C ALA A 109 -13.42 -0.98 -3.14
N LEU A 110 -12.55 -1.59 -2.34
CA LEU A 110 -11.45 -2.43 -2.83
C LEU A 110 -11.97 -3.69 -3.54
N ASN A 111 -12.93 -4.39 -2.93
CA ASN A 111 -13.48 -5.63 -3.48
C ASN A 111 -14.31 -5.44 -4.76
N GLU A 112 -14.96 -4.28 -4.89
CA GLU A 112 -15.70 -3.92 -6.10
C GLU A 112 -14.79 -3.44 -7.24
N GLY A 113 -13.47 -3.29 -7.00
CA GLY A 113 -12.55 -2.68 -7.96
C GLY A 113 -12.85 -1.20 -8.21
N ALA A 114 -13.62 -0.56 -7.32
CA ALA A 114 -14.20 0.77 -7.50
C ALA A 114 -13.28 1.90 -7.00
N LEU A 115 -12.00 1.64 -6.76
CA LEU A 115 -11.08 2.60 -6.14
C LEU A 115 -10.54 3.62 -7.16
N THR A 116 -11.46 4.40 -7.74
CA THR A 116 -11.15 5.54 -8.59
C THR A 116 -10.60 6.71 -7.76
N ALA A 117 -10.04 7.72 -8.43
CA ALA A 117 -9.55 8.93 -7.75
C ALA A 117 -10.65 9.64 -6.95
N ASP A 118 -11.89 9.64 -7.47
CA ASP A 118 -13.04 10.26 -6.79
C ASP A 118 -13.47 9.46 -5.56
N VAL A 119 -13.46 8.12 -5.65
CA VAL A 119 -13.75 7.25 -4.51
C VAL A 119 -12.68 7.40 -3.43
N ALA A 120 -11.40 7.44 -3.81
CA ALA A 120 -10.31 7.69 -2.87
C ALA A 120 -10.44 9.05 -2.19
N LYS A 121 -10.82 10.11 -2.91
CA LYS A 121 -11.08 11.44 -2.35
C LYS A 121 -12.27 11.45 -1.38
N ASN A 122 -13.35 10.75 -1.71
CA ASN A 122 -14.52 10.65 -0.83
C ASN A 122 -14.18 9.87 0.46
N LEU A 123 -13.45 8.76 0.32
CA LEU A 123 -12.94 8.01 1.47
C LEU A 123 -12.01 8.88 2.34
N ASP A 124 -11.11 9.65 1.72
CA ASP A 124 -10.21 10.56 2.45
C ASP A 124 -10.97 11.61 3.29
N ALA A 125 -12.03 12.18 2.72
CA ALA A 125 -12.90 13.13 3.42
C ALA A 125 -13.69 12.47 4.56
N LYS A 126 -14.20 11.25 4.34
CA LYS A 126 -14.88 10.47 5.40
C LYS A 126 -13.93 10.10 6.54
N LEU A 127 -12.67 9.80 6.21
CA LEU A 127 -11.66 9.50 7.20
C LEU A 127 -11.38 10.72 8.09
N ASP A 128 -11.30 11.93 7.52
CA ASP A 128 -11.14 13.15 8.32
C ASP A 128 -12.30 13.40 9.30
N GLN A 129 -13.52 12.97 8.97
CA GLN A 129 -14.68 13.07 9.87
C GLN A 129 -14.55 12.19 11.12
N CYS A 130 -13.61 11.22 11.13
CA CYS A 130 -13.36 10.40 12.31
C CYS A 130 -12.50 11.10 13.37
N LYS A 131 -11.98 12.30 13.11
CA LYS A 131 -11.29 13.09 14.13
C LYS A 131 -12.29 13.64 15.13
N GLN A 132 -11.98 13.54 16.42
CA GLN A 132 -12.80 14.09 17.51
C GLN A 132 -12.41 15.53 17.90
N LEU A 133 -11.45 16.14 17.22
CA LEU A 133 -10.96 17.49 17.50
C LEU A 133 -11.35 18.48 16.40
N ASP A 134 -11.67 19.71 16.81
CA ASP A 134 -11.74 20.92 15.95
C ASP A 134 -10.35 21.48 15.56
N GLN A 135 -9.26 20.78 15.92
CA GLN A 135 -7.90 21.21 15.59
C GLN A 135 -7.38 20.50 14.33
N ASP A 136 -6.93 21.31 13.36
CA ASP A 136 -6.24 20.84 12.16
C ASP A 136 -4.89 20.20 12.55
N PHE A 137 -4.89 18.90 12.79
CA PHE A 137 -3.67 18.10 12.88
C PHE A 137 -3.27 17.61 11.49
N GLU A 138 -2.13 18.10 11.01
CA GLU A 138 -1.50 17.64 9.78
C GLU A 138 -0.78 16.31 10.05
N ILE A 139 -1.21 15.25 9.37
CA ILE A 139 -0.52 13.95 9.41
C ILE A 139 0.74 14.09 8.55
N PRO A 140 1.96 13.95 9.10
CA PRO A 140 3.18 14.09 8.32
C PRO A 140 3.20 13.02 7.22
N ARG A 141 3.54 13.44 5.99
CA ARG A 141 3.69 12.52 4.86
C ARG A 141 4.85 11.54 5.15
N PRO A 142 4.75 10.29 4.68
CA PRO A 142 5.89 9.38 4.68
C PRO A 142 7.07 9.96 3.88
#